data_AF-A7H707-F1
#
_entry.id   AF-A7H707-F1
#
_cell.length_a   1.000
_cell.length_b   1.000
_cell.length_c   1.000
_cell.angle_alpha   90.00
_cell.angle_beta   90.00
_cell.angle_gamma   90.00
#
_symmetry.space_group_name_H-M   'P 1'
#
loop_
_entity.id
_entity.type
_entity.pdbx_description
1 polymer ?
#
loop_
_entity_poly.entity_id
_entity_poly.type
_entity_poly.pdbx_seq_one_letter_code
_entity_poly.pdbx_strand_id
1 'polypeptide(L)'
;MRPSATACDLVRRAPVGHPEPRVARLNVTLAVKRLVRDVAARVPELAHVRSSRVLVVAGEARRASRATIRPAHFKRPRAPGTGGRQKPLIRVRGRKILYVITLRPLWFRASTPEQRIGTILHELYHASNRFDGTLHRGRRHSRLPRARYNRKIRRLLERYLAVAPPEIVAPFSASGIVRARMWLERPGGSFPEEGFTGRRLYTERQLFCGLVRMVTPRRRKTRRAAG
;
A
#
# COMPACT_ATOMS: atom_id res chain seq x y z
N MET A 1 6.59 -34.44 65.52
CA MET A 1 7.84 -33.64 65.47
C MET A 1 8.41 -33.77 64.06
N ARG A 2 8.71 -32.66 63.40
CA ARG A 2 8.87 -32.51 61.94
C ARG A 2 10.12 -33.24 61.38
N PRO A 3 10.05 -33.87 60.20
CA PRO A 3 11.23 -34.20 59.42
C PRO A 3 11.56 -33.12 58.38
N SER A 4 12.85 -32.77 58.35
CA SER A 4 13.74 -32.49 57.21
C SER A 4 13.18 -31.83 55.95
N ALA A 5 13.67 -30.62 55.64
CA ALA A 5 13.46 -29.92 54.39
C ALA A 5 14.42 -30.43 53.30
N THR A 6 13.84 -30.90 52.19
CA THR A 6 14.53 -31.35 50.99
C THR A 6 15.02 -30.15 50.16
N ALA A 7 16.21 -30.33 49.57
CA ALA A 7 16.91 -29.43 48.68
C ALA A 7 16.04 -28.85 47.55
N CYS A 8 16.11 -27.53 47.36
CA CYS A 8 15.73 -26.86 46.12
C CYS A 8 16.47 -25.52 46.02
N ASP A 9 17.75 -25.56 45.68
CA ASP A 9 18.56 -24.38 45.39
C ASP A 9 19.31 -24.61 44.07
N LEU A 10 18.82 -24.01 42.99
CA LEU A 10 19.61 -23.42 41.88
C LEU A 10 18.68 -23.00 40.73
N VAL A 11 17.91 -21.93 40.92
CA VAL A 11 17.43 -21.10 39.80
C VAL A 11 18.38 -19.92 39.70
N ARG A 12 19.44 -20.06 38.89
CA ARG A 12 20.25 -18.92 38.44
C ARG A 12 19.32 -17.92 37.74
N ARG A 13 19.07 -16.78 38.39
CA ARG A 13 18.43 -15.63 37.74
C ARG A 13 19.36 -15.14 36.62
N ALA A 14 18.94 -15.29 35.37
CA ALA A 14 19.59 -14.63 34.25
C ALA A 14 19.52 -13.10 34.46
N PRO A 15 20.59 -12.34 34.14
CA PRO A 15 20.57 -10.90 34.26
C PRO A 15 19.49 -10.33 33.34
N VAL A 16 18.63 -9.46 33.89
CA VAL A 16 17.64 -8.70 33.15
C VAL A 16 18.38 -7.72 32.25
N GLY A 17 18.70 -8.16 31.04
CA GLY A 17 19.24 -7.27 30.01
C GLY A 17 18.22 -6.17 29.73
N HIS A 18 18.63 -4.91 29.91
CA HIS A 18 17.85 -3.77 29.45
C HIS A 18 17.52 -3.98 27.96
N PRO A 19 16.26 -3.87 27.53
CA PRO A 19 15.94 -4.02 26.12
C PRO A 19 16.58 -2.86 25.36
N GLU A 20 17.64 -3.15 24.62
CA GLU A 20 18.21 -2.30 23.58
C GLU A 20 17.07 -1.60 22.81
N PRO A 21 17.15 -0.26 22.59
CA PRO A 21 16.11 0.46 21.89
C PRO A 21 15.92 -0.13 20.49
N ARG A 22 14.84 -0.90 20.31
CA ARG A 22 14.53 -1.53 19.03
C ARG A 22 14.32 -0.42 18.02
N VAL A 23 15.29 -0.20 17.14
CA VAL A 23 15.17 0.73 16.00
C VAL A 23 13.83 0.43 15.31
N ALA A 24 12.93 1.42 15.35
CA ALA A 24 11.57 1.22 14.88
C ALA A 24 11.60 0.89 13.38
N ARG A 25 11.19 -0.35 13.03
CA ARG A 25 11.18 -0.81 11.64
C ARG A 25 10.38 0.15 10.76
N LEU A 26 10.92 0.43 9.56
CA LEU A 26 10.27 1.29 8.57
C LEU A 26 8.83 0.86 8.32
N ASN A 27 7.89 1.80 8.46
CA ASN A 27 6.49 1.61 8.09
C ASN A 27 6.24 2.05 6.64
N VAL A 28 6.30 1.10 5.71
CA VAL A 28 6.14 1.40 4.27
C VAL A 28 4.75 1.90 3.92
N THR A 29 3.71 1.53 4.69
CA THR A 29 2.37 2.08 4.49
C THR A 29 2.35 3.58 4.72
N LEU A 30 3.03 4.06 5.77
CA LEU A 30 3.15 5.48 6.03
C LEU A 30 4.05 6.18 5.01
N ALA A 31 5.15 5.55 4.61
CA ALA A 31 6.03 6.07 3.55
C ALA A 31 5.27 6.28 2.23
N VAL A 32 4.48 5.30 1.77
CA VAL A 32 3.63 5.44 0.59
C VAL A 32 2.58 6.54 0.80
N LYS A 33 1.95 6.65 1.98
CA LYS A 33 1.00 7.74 2.22
C LYS A 33 1.62 9.13 2.19
N ARG A 34 2.87 9.27 2.65
CA ARG A 34 3.67 10.51 2.56
C ARG A 34 3.98 10.82 1.10
N LEU A 35 4.47 9.83 0.34
CA LEU A 35 4.69 9.94 -1.11
C LEU A 35 3.42 10.39 -1.85
N VAL A 36 2.27 9.75 -1.60
CA VAL A 36 1.00 10.11 -2.27
C VAL A 36 0.61 11.56 -1.99
N ARG A 37 0.85 12.05 -0.77
CA ARG A 37 0.57 13.45 -0.41
C ARG A 37 1.50 14.40 -1.15
N ASP A 38 2.80 14.10 -1.15
CA ASP A 38 3.82 14.95 -1.76
C ASP A 38 3.69 14.99 -3.29
N VAL A 39 3.42 13.84 -3.93
CA VAL A 39 3.10 13.75 -5.35
C VAL A 39 1.88 14.59 -5.71
N ALA A 40 0.82 14.57 -4.90
CA ALA A 40 -0.35 15.40 -5.15
C ALA A 40 -0.04 16.91 -5.05
N ALA A 41 0.94 17.31 -4.24
CA ALA A 41 1.34 18.71 -4.13
C ALA A 41 2.25 19.16 -5.30
N ARG A 42 3.04 18.25 -5.87
CA ARG A 42 4.11 18.59 -6.84
C ARG A 42 3.81 18.19 -8.28
N VAL A 43 2.87 17.29 -8.51
CA VAL A 43 2.55 16.75 -9.84
C VAL A 43 1.14 17.19 -10.25
N PRO A 44 0.99 18.20 -11.13
CA PRO A 44 -0.30 18.76 -11.50
C PRO A 44 -1.32 17.72 -11.98
N GLU A 45 -0.89 16.72 -12.74
CA GLU A 45 -1.77 15.66 -13.22
C GLU A 45 -2.39 14.79 -12.10
N LEU A 46 -1.83 14.85 -10.90
CA LEU A 46 -2.26 14.09 -9.72
C LEU A 46 -2.72 15.00 -8.56
N ALA A 47 -2.88 16.31 -8.79
CA ALA A 47 -3.27 17.28 -7.74
C ALA A 47 -4.64 17.01 -7.10
N HIS A 48 -5.53 16.34 -7.81
CA HIS A 48 -6.85 15.92 -7.31
C HIS A 48 -6.79 14.78 -6.27
N VAL A 49 -5.65 14.09 -6.14
CA VAL A 49 -5.49 12.93 -5.26
C VAL A 49 -5.45 13.35 -3.80
N ARG A 50 -6.30 12.73 -2.97
CA ARG A 50 -6.32 12.96 -1.51
C ARG A 50 -5.77 11.74 -0.78
N SER A 51 -4.51 11.81 -0.31
CA SER A 51 -3.85 10.73 0.46
C SER A 51 -4.66 10.23 1.68
N SER A 52 -5.47 11.11 2.29
CA SER A 52 -6.37 10.77 3.40
C SER A 52 -7.51 9.81 3.02
N ARG A 53 -7.85 9.71 1.73
CA ARG A 53 -8.92 8.86 1.17
C ARG A 53 -8.39 7.63 0.43
N VAL A 54 -7.06 7.44 0.42
CA VAL A 54 -6.39 6.25 -0.13
C VAL A 54 -5.96 5.35 1.02
N LEU A 55 -6.41 4.11 0.99
CA LEU A 55 -5.92 3.06 1.87
C LEU A 55 -4.82 2.30 1.15
N VAL A 56 -3.65 2.21 1.77
CA VAL A 56 -2.52 1.41 1.27
C VAL A 56 -2.39 0.18 2.15
N VAL A 57 -2.35 -0.99 1.53
CA VAL A 57 -2.17 -2.29 2.19
C VAL A 57 -1.19 -3.15 1.40
N ALA A 58 -0.52 -4.09 2.05
CA ALA A 58 0.12 -5.23 1.41
C ALA A 58 -0.89 -6.37 1.23
N GLY A 59 -0.66 -7.22 0.24
CA GLY A 59 -1.49 -8.40 0.01
C GLY A 59 -0.84 -9.43 -0.91
N GLU A 60 -1.57 -10.51 -1.16
CA GLU A 60 -1.15 -11.67 -1.95
C GLU A 60 -0.72 -11.33 -3.38
N ALA A 61 0.01 -12.25 -4.02
CA ALA A 61 0.39 -12.14 -5.42
C ALA A 61 -0.84 -12.06 -6.33
N ARG A 62 -0.72 -11.30 -7.42
CA ARG A 62 -1.77 -11.22 -8.44
C ARG A 62 -1.16 -11.02 -9.81
N ARG A 63 -0.98 -12.13 -10.53
CA ARG A 63 -0.25 -12.16 -11.82
C ARG A 63 1.12 -11.47 -11.64
N ALA A 64 1.63 -10.82 -12.69
CA ALA A 64 2.86 -10.03 -12.63
C ALA A 64 2.69 -8.59 -12.07
N SER A 65 1.62 -8.31 -11.31
CA SER A 65 1.34 -6.95 -10.82
C SER A 65 2.24 -6.62 -9.62
N ARG A 66 2.85 -5.43 -9.61
CA ARG A 66 3.59 -4.88 -8.46
C ARG A 66 2.66 -4.20 -7.46
N ALA A 67 1.66 -3.49 -7.93
CA ALA A 67 0.56 -3.02 -7.11
C ALA A 67 -0.74 -3.12 -7.92
N THR A 68 -1.85 -2.86 -7.25
CA THR A 68 -3.14 -2.68 -7.91
C THR A 68 -3.95 -1.63 -7.15
N ILE A 69 -4.61 -0.74 -7.86
CA ILE A 69 -5.66 0.12 -7.33
C ILE A 69 -7.04 -0.49 -7.57
N ARG A 70 -7.90 -0.41 -6.57
CA ARG A 70 -9.33 -0.70 -6.73
C ARG A 70 -10.19 0.42 -6.13
N PRO A 71 -11.31 0.76 -6.79
CA PRO A 71 -12.43 1.48 -6.18
C PRO A 71 -12.92 0.80 -4.91
N ALA A 72 -12.95 1.55 -3.81
CA ALA A 72 -13.57 1.16 -2.55
C ALA A 72 -15.05 1.54 -2.49
N HIS A 73 -15.46 2.56 -3.25
CA HIS A 73 -16.82 3.10 -3.21
C HIS A 73 -17.24 3.61 -4.60
N PHE A 74 -18.52 3.46 -4.93
CA PHE A 74 -19.15 4.12 -6.08
C PHE A 74 -20.33 4.96 -5.60
N LYS A 75 -20.48 6.17 -6.16
CA LYS A 75 -21.50 7.16 -5.79
C LYS A 75 -22.95 6.69 -6.04
N ARG A 76 -23.17 5.68 -6.90
CA ARG A 76 -24.49 5.11 -7.18
C ARG A 76 -24.44 3.58 -7.23
N PRO A 77 -25.42 2.86 -6.64
CA PRO A 77 -25.80 1.54 -7.14
C PRO A 77 -26.14 1.66 -8.64
N ARG A 78 -25.98 0.59 -9.42
CA ARG A 78 -26.70 0.54 -10.71
C ARG A 78 -28.21 0.62 -10.40
N ALA A 79 -29.03 1.12 -11.32
CA ALA A 79 -30.44 1.38 -11.08
C ALA A 79 -31.16 0.21 -10.35
N PRO A 80 -32.12 0.51 -9.45
CA PRO A 80 -32.95 -0.51 -8.81
C PRO A 80 -33.52 -1.47 -9.86
N GLY A 81 -33.49 -2.78 -9.60
CA GLY A 81 -33.98 -3.81 -10.54
C GLY A 81 -32.94 -4.42 -11.47
N THR A 82 -31.64 -4.12 -11.30
CA THR A 82 -30.55 -4.72 -12.11
C THR A 82 -29.64 -5.70 -11.35
N GLY A 83 -30.04 -6.15 -10.15
CA GLY A 83 -29.18 -6.98 -9.28
C GLY A 83 -27.93 -6.20 -8.82
N GLY A 84 -28.14 -4.98 -8.33
CA GLY A 84 -27.13 -3.94 -8.18
C GLY A 84 -26.08 -4.25 -7.11
N ARG A 85 -25.03 -4.99 -7.47
CA ARG A 85 -23.86 -5.29 -6.62
C ARG A 85 -23.37 -4.10 -5.79
N GLN A 86 -23.65 -4.09 -4.48
CA GLN A 86 -23.24 -3.01 -3.58
C GLN A 86 -21.83 -3.28 -3.03
N LYS A 87 -20.95 -2.26 -3.09
CA LYS A 87 -19.61 -2.34 -2.50
C LYS A 87 -19.63 -1.99 -1.01
N PRO A 88 -18.80 -2.67 -0.18
CA PRO A 88 -18.67 -2.35 1.23
C PRO A 88 -18.16 -0.93 1.46
N LEU A 89 -18.53 -0.33 2.59
CA LEU A 89 -18.03 0.98 3.01
C LEU A 89 -16.74 0.78 3.80
N ILE A 90 -15.68 1.47 3.42
CA ILE A 90 -14.41 1.44 4.17
C ILE A 90 -14.22 2.82 4.81
N ARG A 91 -14.13 2.88 6.13
CA ARG A 91 -13.73 4.09 6.87
C ARG A 91 -12.47 3.82 7.65
N VAL A 92 -11.46 4.67 7.52
CA VAL A 92 -10.23 4.59 8.32
C VAL A 92 -10.01 5.96 8.93
N ARG A 93 -9.91 6.00 10.26
CA ARG A 93 -9.78 7.19 11.10
C ARG A 93 -10.92 8.17 10.85
N GLY A 94 -12.14 7.63 10.86
CA GLY A 94 -13.38 8.35 10.52
C GLY A 94 -13.52 8.74 9.04
N ARG A 95 -12.48 8.59 8.21
CA ARG A 95 -12.50 9.04 6.81
C ARG A 95 -12.92 7.92 5.87
N LYS A 96 -13.93 8.19 5.06
CA LYS A 96 -14.35 7.30 3.97
C LYS A 96 -13.23 7.15 2.95
N ILE A 97 -12.82 5.91 2.70
CA ILE A 97 -11.82 5.52 1.72
C ILE A 97 -12.49 5.37 0.34
N LEU A 98 -11.83 5.92 -0.68
CA LEU A 98 -12.30 5.90 -2.07
C LEU A 98 -11.49 4.92 -2.92
N TYR A 99 -10.21 4.76 -2.61
CA TYR A 99 -9.31 3.88 -3.34
C TYR A 99 -8.50 3.02 -2.37
N VAL A 100 -8.31 1.75 -2.73
CA VAL A 100 -7.39 0.85 -2.04
C VAL A 100 -6.26 0.53 -3.00
N ILE A 101 -5.04 0.89 -2.63
CA ILE A 101 -3.81 0.43 -3.28
C ILE A 101 -3.32 -0.80 -2.51
N THR A 102 -3.20 -1.93 -3.22
CA THR A 102 -2.62 -3.15 -2.68
C THR A 102 -1.23 -3.34 -3.26
N LEU A 103 -0.20 -3.22 -2.42
CA LEU A 103 1.19 -3.55 -2.73
C LEU A 103 1.33 -5.07 -2.78
N ARG A 104 1.90 -5.58 -3.87
CA ARG A 104 2.04 -7.02 -4.15
C ARG A 104 3.47 -7.47 -3.87
N PRO A 105 3.74 -8.78 -3.76
CA PRO A 105 5.07 -9.29 -3.43
C PRO A 105 6.18 -8.77 -4.35
N LEU A 106 5.92 -8.59 -5.66
CA LEU A 106 6.90 -8.06 -6.61
C LEU A 106 7.34 -6.61 -6.29
N TRP A 107 6.49 -5.78 -5.68
CA TRP A 107 6.87 -4.43 -5.24
C TRP A 107 7.85 -4.46 -4.07
N PHE A 108 7.72 -5.46 -3.19
CA PHE A 108 8.64 -5.65 -2.07
C PHE A 108 9.94 -6.31 -2.52
N ARG A 109 9.86 -7.34 -3.36
CA ARG A 109 10.95 -8.30 -3.61
C ARG A 109 11.72 -8.06 -4.91
N ALA A 110 11.10 -7.39 -5.90
CA ALA A 110 11.60 -7.30 -7.26
C ALA A 110 11.37 -5.89 -7.85
N SER A 111 11.70 -4.87 -7.05
CA SER A 111 11.60 -3.48 -7.46
C SER A 111 12.79 -2.65 -6.98
N THR A 112 13.34 -1.84 -7.88
CA THR A 112 14.21 -0.70 -7.53
C THR A 112 13.38 0.41 -6.84
N PRO A 113 14.02 1.40 -6.19
CA PRO A 113 13.32 2.54 -5.60
C PRO A 113 12.44 3.28 -6.62
N GLU A 114 12.97 3.53 -7.81
CA GLU A 114 12.27 4.22 -8.90
C GLU A 114 11.07 3.38 -9.40
N GLN A 115 11.23 2.06 -9.49
CA GLN A 115 10.13 1.16 -9.85
C GLN A 115 9.02 1.17 -8.79
N ARG A 116 9.36 1.27 -7.49
CA ARG A 116 8.37 1.35 -6.41
C ARG A 116 7.56 2.63 -6.51
N ILE A 117 8.23 3.77 -6.65
CA ILE A 117 7.60 5.08 -6.77
C ILE A 117 6.76 5.13 -8.06
N GLY A 118 7.35 4.78 -9.19
CA GLY A 118 6.67 4.73 -10.49
C GLY A 118 5.43 3.82 -10.50
N THR A 119 5.46 2.71 -9.76
CA THR A 119 4.27 1.86 -9.57
C THR A 119 3.17 2.60 -8.81
N ILE A 120 3.48 3.37 -7.75
CA ILE A 120 2.47 4.16 -7.05
C ILE A 120 1.88 5.24 -7.97
N LEU A 121 2.71 5.94 -8.75
CA LEU A 121 2.22 6.92 -9.73
C LEU A 121 1.31 6.27 -10.77
N HIS A 122 1.69 5.08 -11.27
CA HIS A 122 0.85 4.27 -12.16
C HIS A 122 -0.53 4.01 -11.56
N GLU A 123 -0.57 3.51 -10.33
CA GLU A 123 -1.84 3.22 -9.65
C GLU A 123 -2.68 4.48 -9.43
N LEU A 124 -2.08 5.59 -9.00
CA LEU A 124 -2.79 6.85 -8.81
C LEU A 124 -3.35 7.42 -10.12
N TYR A 125 -2.62 7.28 -11.22
CA TYR A 125 -3.03 7.81 -12.52
C TYR A 125 -4.31 7.14 -13.07
N HIS A 126 -4.66 5.93 -12.58
CA HIS A 126 -5.94 5.28 -12.89
C HIS A 126 -7.14 5.89 -12.15
N ALA A 127 -6.94 6.65 -11.08
CA ALA A 127 -8.04 7.31 -10.37
C ALA A 127 -8.75 8.34 -11.27
N SER A 128 -10.04 8.56 -11.04
CA SER A 128 -10.79 9.59 -11.76
C SER A 128 -10.30 10.98 -11.38
N ASN A 129 -10.31 11.93 -12.33
CA ASN A 129 -9.89 13.32 -12.05
C ASN A 129 -10.80 14.01 -11.01
N ARG A 130 -12.06 13.56 -10.88
CA ARG A 130 -13.00 14.01 -9.82
C ARG A 130 -12.72 13.38 -8.46
N PHE A 131 -11.85 12.38 -8.41
CA PHE A 131 -11.45 11.64 -7.22
C PHE A 131 -12.64 11.14 -6.40
N ASP A 132 -13.63 10.53 -7.07
CA ASP A 132 -14.94 10.16 -6.53
C ASP A 132 -15.07 8.66 -6.20
N GLY A 133 -13.96 7.93 -6.26
CA GLY A 133 -13.92 6.47 -6.09
C GLY A 133 -14.09 5.70 -7.40
N THR A 134 -14.28 6.35 -8.54
CA THR A 134 -14.29 5.68 -9.86
C THR A 134 -12.90 5.66 -10.50
N LEU A 135 -12.70 4.80 -11.51
CA LEU A 135 -11.48 4.80 -12.33
C LEU A 135 -11.69 5.65 -13.60
N HIS A 136 -10.64 6.32 -14.05
CA HIS A 136 -10.68 7.14 -15.25
C HIS A 136 -10.94 6.30 -16.51
N ARG A 137 -12.02 6.62 -17.24
CA ARG A 137 -12.50 5.82 -18.38
C ARG A 137 -11.47 5.68 -19.50
N GLY A 138 -10.71 6.74 -19.80
CA GLY A 138 -9.68 6.75 -20.85
C GLY A 138 -8.27 6.34 -20.42
N ARG A 139 -8.04 6.02 -19.14
CA ARG A 139 -6.70 5.65 -18.63
C ARG A 139 -6.56 4.16 -18.32
N ARG A 140 -7.57 3.36 -18.64
CA ARG A 140 -7.48 1.91 -18.58
C ARG A 140 -6.60 1.37 -19.69
N HIS A 141 -5.81 0.34 -19.37
CA HIS A 141 -4.99 -0.40 -20.33
C HIS A 141 -5.80 -1.00 -21.49
N SER A 142 -7.12 -1.17 -21.35
CA SER A 142 -8.01 -1.62 -22.42
C SER A 142 -8.35 -0.56 -23.46
N ARG A 143 -7.95 0.71 -23.26
CA ARG A 143 -8.30 1.85 -24.14
C ARG A 143 -7.13 2.76 -24.51
N LEU A 144 -6.00 2.62 -23.84
CA LEU A 144 -4.75 3.32 -24.18
C LEU A 144 -3.68 2.29 -24.50
N PRO A 145 -2.93 2.43 -25.60
CA PRO A 145 -1.79 1.57 -25.86
C PRO A 145 -0.84 1.58 -24.67
N ARG A 146 -0.50 0.39 -24.16
CA ARG A 146 0.29 0.21 -22.94
C ARG A 146 1.63 0.96 -23.01
N ALA A 147 2.25 1.02 -24.18
CA ALA A 147 3.48 1.77 -24.41
C ALA A 147 3.32 3.28 -24.17
N ARG A 148 2.26 3.91 -24.71
CA ARG A 148 1.98 5.34 -24.51
C ARG A 148 1.69 5.64 -23.04
N TYR A 149 0.92 4.78 -22.39
CA TYR A 149 0.65 4.90 -20.95
C TYR A 149 1.96 4.83 -20.13
N ASN A 150 2.79 3.83 -20.38
CA ASN A 150 4.07 3.65 -19.69
C ASN A 150 5.01 4.85 -19.91
N ARG A 151 5.07 5.41 -21.13
CA ARG A 151 5.84 6.64 -21.40
C ARG A 151 5.34 7.82 -20.57
N LYS A 152 4.02 8.01 -20.46
CA LYS A 152 3.46 9.09 -19.62
C LYS A 152 3.84 8.92 -18.16
N ILE A 153 3.72 7.72 -17.60
CA ILE A 153 4.12 7.44 -16.21
C ILE A 153 5.63 7.68 -16.01
N ARG A 154 6.47 7.26 -16.96
CA ARG A 154 7.92 7.50 -16.90
C ARG A 154 8.25 8.99 -16.83
N ARG A 155 7.65 9.82 -17.70
CA ARG A 155 7.83 11.28 -17.66
C ARG A 155 7.37 11.89 -16.33
N LEU A 156 6.25 11.42 -15.78
CA LEU A 156 5.78 11.87 -14.46
C LEU A 156 6.77 11.51 -13.35
N LEU A 157 7.33 10.30 -13.40
CA LEU A 157 8.32 9.83 -12.45
C LEU A 157 9.61 10.66 -12.52
N GLU A 158 10.15 10.85 -13.72
CA GLU A 158 11.37 11.65 -13.94
C GLU A 158 11.22 13.07 -13.40
N ARG A 159 10.13 13.76 -13.75
CA ARG A 159 9.84 15.11 -13.24
C ARG A 159 9.67 15.14 -11.73
N TYR A 160 8.97 14.16 -11.16
CA TYR A 160 8.78 14.09 -9.72
C TYR A 160 10.11 13.87 -9.00
N LEU A 161 10.92 12.90 -9.43
CA LEU A 161 12.20 12.59 -8.79
C LEU A 161 13.20 13.76 -8.85
N ALA A 162 13.12 14.62 -9.88
CA ALA A 162 13.95 15.81 -9.99
C ALA A 162 13.69 16.85 -8.88
N VAL A 163 12.52 16.83 -8.25
CA VAL A 163 12.10 17.83 -7.24
C VAL A 163 11.67 17.19 -5.91
N ALA A 164 11.76 15.87 -5.79
CA ALA A 164 11.26 15.13 -4.65
C ALA A 164 12.21 15.29 -3.45
N PRO A 165 11.68 15.62 -2.26
CA PRO A 165 12.52 15.71 -1.07
C PRO A 165 13.17 14.36 -0.74
N PRO A 166 14.46 14.31 -0.38
CA PRO A 166 15.17 13.07 -0.10
C PRO A 166 14.49 12.20 0.97
N GLU A 167 13.91 12.81 2.00
CA GLU A 167 13.21 12.13 3.09
C GLU A 167 11.91 11.43 2.65
N ILE A 168 11.31 11.87 1.53
CA ILE A 168 10.15 11.20 0.92
C ILE A 168 10.61 10.00 0.09
N VAL A 169 11.76 10.09 -0.58
CA VAL A 169 12.28 9.07 -1.50
C VAL A 169 13.07 7.97 -0.78
N ALA A 170 13.89 8.33 0.22
CA ALA A 170 14.80 7.44 0.93
C ALA A 170 14.16 6.14 1.47
N PRO A 171 12.91 6.15 2.01
CA PRO A 171 12.25 4.93 2.45
C PRO A 171 12.13 3.84 1.36
N PHE A 172 12.05 4.22 0.09
CA PHE A 172 11.90 3.28 -1.02
C PHE A 172 13.20 2.58 -1.41
N SER A 173 14.33 2.96 -0.80
CA SER A 173 15.64 2.31 -0.95
C SER A 173 15.96 1.30 0.13
N ALA A 174 15.14 1.21 1.19
CA ALA A 174 15.39 0.32 2.31
C ALA A 174 15.44 -1.16 1.86
N SER A 175 16.19 -1.99 2.60
CA SER A 175 16.24 -3.44 2.41
C SER A 175 16.22 -4.09 3.79
N GLY A 176 15.45 -5.17 3.96
CA GLY A 176 15.23 -5.82 5.25
C GLY A 176 13.75 -5.97 5.61
N ILE A 177 13.48 -6.17 6.89
CA ILE A 177 12.12 -6.36 7.40
C ILE A 177 11.44 -5.00 7.62
N VAL A 178 10.34 -4.77 6.93
CA VAL A 178 9.52 -3.56 7.02
C VAL A 178 8.14 -3.89 7.57
N ARG A 179 7.46 -2.87 8.10
CA ARG A 179 6.07 -2.94 8.53
C ARG A 179 5.13 -2.48 7.41
N ALA A 180 4.11 -3.26 7.12
CA ALA A 180 3.05 -2.88 6.18
C ALA A 180 1.67 -3.19 6.78
N ARG A 181 0.70 -2.32 6.52
CA ARG A 181 -0.71 -2.59 6.84
C ARG A 181 -1.23 -3.70 5.92
N MET A 182 -2.02 -4.61 6.44
CA MET A 182 -2.66 -5.71 5.72
C MET A 182 -4.12 -5.81 6.12
N TRP A 183 -4.91 -6.54 5.33
CA TRP A 183 -6.27 -6.91 5.72
C TRP A 183 -6.21 -8.07 6.70
N LEU A 184 -6.81 -7.91 7.88
CA LEU A 184 -7.17 -9.04 8.74
C LEU A 184 -8.36 -9.76 8.11
N GLU A 185 -9.40 -9.00 7.78
CA GLU A 185 -10.53 -9.47 6.99
C GLU A 185 -10.65 -8.62 5.73
N ARG A 186 -10.53 -9.24 4.56
CA ARG A 186 -10.57 -8.53 3.28
C ARG A 186 -12.03 -8.28 2.87
N PRO A 187 -12.40 -7.03 2.54
CA PRO A 187 -13.73 -6.75 2.01
C PRO A 187 -13.99 -7.54 0.72
N GLY A 188 -15.14 -8.20 0.64
CA GLY A 188 -15.63 -8.85 -0.57
C GLY A 188 -15.74 -7.90 -1.76
N GLY A 189 -15.76 -8.45 -2.98
CA GLY A 189 -15.80 -7.66 -4.22
C GLY A 189 -17.11 -6.87 -4.39
N SER A 190 -18.23 -7.48 -4.00
CA SER A 190 -19.59 -6.93 -4.02
C SER A 190 -20.56 -7.97 -3.47
N PHE A 191 -21.60 -7.51 -2.76
CA PHE A 191 -22.66 -8.36 -2.22
C PHE A 191 -23.92 -8.29 -3.09
N PRO A 192 -24.70 -9.38 -3.22
CA PRO A 192 -26.07 -9.34 -3.77
C PRO A 192 -26.93 -8.37 -2.96
N GLU A 193 -27.93 -7.73 -3.60
CA GLU A 193 -28.90 -6.88 -2.87
C GLU A 193 -29.84 -7.73 -2.00
N GLU A 194 -30.11 -8.98 -2.40
CA GLU A 194 -30.96 -9.90 -1.66
C GLU A 194 -30.21 -10.48 -0.45
N GLY A 195 -30.78 -10.26 0.76
CA GLY A 195 -30.34 -10.91 2.00
C GLY A 195 -29.41 -10.09 2.89
N PHE A 196 -29.02 -8.86 2.53
CA PHE A 196 -28.19 -8.01 3.42
C PHE A 196 -28.77 -6.60 3.57
N THR A 197 -29.46 -6.36 4.68
CA THR A 197 -29.99 -5.05 5.09
C THR A 197 -28.87 -4.13 5.59
N GLY A 198 -27.95 -3.74 4.69
CA GLY A 198 -26.97 -2.69 4.98
C GLY A 198 -25.64 -2.84 4.26
N ARG A 199 -25.00 -1.70 3.97
CA ARG A 199 -23.63 -1.70 3.42
C ARG A 199 -22.64 -2.07 4.53
N ARG A 200 -22.09 -3.29 4.49
CA ARG A 200 -21.07 -3.75 5.46
C ARG A 200 -19.92 -2.73 5.61
N LEU A 201 -19.69 -2.29 6.85
CA LEU A 201 -18.69 -1.30 7.22
C LEU A 201 -17.38 -1.99 7.64
N TYR A 202 -16.29 -1.61 6.98
CA TYR A 202 -14.94 -2.04 7.32
C TYR A 202 -14.18 -0.85 7.89
N THR A 203 -13.49 -1.08 9.00
CA THR A 203 -12.70 -0.11 9.74
C THR A 203 -11.29 -0.62 9.99
N GLU A 204 -10.51 0.09 10.80
CA GLU A 204 -9.23 -0.39 11.30
C GLU A 204 -9.30 -1.72 12.04
N ARG A 205 -10.48 -2.10 12.57
CA ARG A 205 -10.68 -3.41 13.21
C ARG A 205 -10.42 -4.58 12.25
N GLN A 206 -10.55 -4.37 10.94
CA GLN A 206 -10.27 -5.36 9.90
C GLN A 206 -8.87 -5.19 9.29
N LEU A 207 -7.98 -4.42 9.94
CA LEU A 207 -6.63 -4.17 9.48
C LEU A 207 -5.64 -4.53 10.58
N PHE A 208 -4.48 -5.06 10.18
CA PHE A 208 -3.36 -5.24 11.09
C PHE A 208 -2.07 -4.74 10.45
N CYS A 209 -0.99 -4.66 11.23
CA CYS A 209 0.32 -4.28 10.73
C CYS A 209 1.24 -5.50 10.76
N GLY A 210 1.50 -6.09 9.59
CA GLY A 210 2.37 -7.24 9.43
C GLY A 210 3.81 -6.86 9.08
N LEU A 211 4.71 -7.84 9.22
CA LEU A 211 6.09 -7.74 8.78
C LEU A 211 6.23 -8.30 7.36
N VAL A 212 6.99 -7.61 6.50
CA VAL A 212 7.27 -8.03 5.12
C VAL A 212 8.74 -7.85 4.86
N ARG A 213 9.38 -8.80 4.17
CA ARG A 213 10.75 -8.63 3.71
C ARG A 213 10.79 -7.81 2.41
N MET A 214 11.34 -6.61 2.49
CA MET A 214 11.65 -5.76 1.35
C MET A 214 13.07 -6.04 0.87
N VAL A 215 13.25 -6.25 -0.42
CA VAL A 215 14.55 -6.46 -1.06
C VAL A 215 14.72 -5.40 -2.12
N THR A 216 15.73 -4.56 -1.97
CA THR A 216 16.08 -3.55 -2.97
C THR A 216 17.30 -4.04 -3.72
N PRO A 217 17.18 -4.39 -5.02
CA PRO A 217 18.34 -4.72 -5.82
C PRO A 217 19.32 -3.56 -5.79
N ARG A 218 20.61 -3.83 -5.52
CA ARG A 218 21.66 -2.85 -5.74
C ARG A 218 21.65 -2.49 -7.23
N ARG A 219 21.75 -1.20 -7.58
CA ARG A 219 22.05 -0.81 -8.97
C ARG A 219 23.30 -1.58 -9.39
N ARG A 220 23.19 -2.44 -10.40
CA ARG A 220 24.37 -2.95 -11.09
C ARG A 220 25.08 -1.70 -11.62
N LYS A 221 26.30 -1.40 -11.13
CA LYS A 221 27.19 -0.48 -11.85
C LYS A 221 27.29 -1.07 -13.25
N THR A 222 26.78 -0.39 -14.25
CA THR A 222 27.14 -0.68 -15.63
C THR A 222 28.66 -0.67 -15.65
N ARG A 223 29.29 -1.83 -15.90
CA ARG A 223 30.69 -1.84 -16.33
C ARG A 223 30.71 -0.89 -17.52
N ARG A 224 31.33 0.28 -17.37
CA ARG A 224 31.85 1.01 -18.52
C ARG A 224 32.68 -0.03 -19.26
N ALA A 225 32.25 -0.41 -20.46
CA ALA A 225 33.16 -1.02 -21.40
C ALA A 225 34.28 0.02 -21.58
N ALA A 226 35.41 -0.28 -20.97
CA ALA A 226 36.68 0.34 -21.30
C ALA A 226 37.25 -0.52 -22.44
N GLY A 227 37.76 0.14 -23.49
CA GLY A 227 38.33 -0.48 -24.68
C GLY A 227 37.36 -0.45 -25.83
#